data_AF-A0A4R3PVD9-F1
#
_entry.id   AF-A0A4R3PVD9-F1
#
_cell.length_a   1.000
_cell.length_b   1.000
_cell.length_c   1.000
_cell.angle_alpha   90.00
_cell.angle_beta   90.00
_cell.angle_gamma   90.00
#
_symmetry.space_group_name_H-M   'P 1'
#
loop_
_entity.id
_entity.type
_entity.pdbx_description
1 polymer ?
#
loop_
_entity_poly.entity_id
_entity_poly.type
_entity_poly.pdbx_seq_one_letter_code
_entity_poly.pdbx_strand_id
1 'polypeptide(L)'
;MAPLTPSPKIKLSRLRDIGWSSWDPIGLLSAGTRWDEDDNRSFADEYDSYLIEAAGRLRRGASDADVVDFLMSIEADHMGLGEQPDARARAQSVVAAIRADDQLWTYPDK
;
A
#
# COMPACT_ATOMS: atom_id res chain seq x y z
N MET A 1 -12.12 9.44 -31.92
CA MET A 1 -12.22 9.10 -30.49
C MET A 1 -11.27 7.92 -30.26
N ALA A 2 -10.24 8.08 -29.42
CA ALA A 2 -9.37 6.96 -29.07
C ALA A 2 -10.19 5.92 -28.28
N PRO A 3 -10.02 4.62 -28.52
CA PRO A 3 -10.68 3.60 -27.71
C PRO A 3 -10.26 3.80 -26.25
N LEU A 4 -11.25 3.91 -25.36
CA LEU A 4 -11.02 3.95 -23.92
C LEU A 4 -10.42 2.60 -23.52
N THR A 5 -9.09 2.51 -23.48
CA THR A 5 -8.40 1.36 -22.91
C THR A 5 -8.90 1.20 -21.49
N PRO A 6 -9.43 0.03 -21.12
CA PRO A 6 -10.01 -0.16 -19.80
C PRO A 6 -8.94 0.06 -18.73
N SER A 7 -9.30 0.81 -17.69
CA SER A 7 -8.40 1.14 -16.58
C SER A 7 -7.99 -0.14 -15.86
N PRO A 8 -6.67 -0.42 -15.70
CA PRO A 8 -6.22 -1.55 -14.89
C PRO A 8 -6.81 -1.48 -13.48
N LYS A 9 -7.21 -2.64 -12.94
CA LYS A 9 -7.71 -2.81 -11.59
C LYS A 9 -6.58 -3.27 -10.68
N ILE A 10 -6.50 -2.71 -9.48
CA ILE A 10 -5.52 -3.14 -8.48
C ILE A 10 -5.97 -4.45 -7.81
N LYS A 11 -5.05 -5.38 -7.62
CA LYS A 11 -5.30 -6.63 -6.90
C LYS A 11 -5.11 -6.38 -5.39
N LEU A 12 -6.22 -6.08 -4.70
CA LEU A 12 -6.21 -5.68 -3.29
C LEU A 12 -5.50 -6.68 -2.38
N SER A 13 -5.67 -7.99 -2.60
CA SER A 13 -5.00 -8.99 -1.76
C SER A 13 -3.47 -8.87 -1.78
N ARG A 14 -2.87 -8.59 -2.95
CA ARG A 14 -1.42 -8.39 -3.08
C ARG A 14 -0.99 -7.07 -2.44
N LEU A 15 -1.80 -6.04 -2.60
CA LEU A 15 -1.54 -4.74 -1.97
C LEU A 15 -1.56 -4.86 -0.44
N ARG A 16 -2.51 -5.62 0.11
CA ARG A 16 -2.57 -5.96 1.53
C ARG A 16 -1.36 -6.77 1.97
N ASP A 17 -0.95 -7.78 1.22
CA ASP A 17 0.27 -8.54 1.52
C ASP A 17 1.49 -7.60 1.65
N ILE A 18 1.62 -6.61 0.75
CA ILE A 18 2.69 -5.60 0.82
C ILE A 18 2.55 -4.72 2.06
N GLY A 19 1.35 -4.17 2.30
CA GLY A 19 1.08 -3.27 3.42
C GLY A 19 1.34 -3.93 4.78
N TRP A 20 0.75 -5.10 5.00
CA TRP A 20 0.90 -5.85 6.24
C TRP A 20 2.31 -6.39 6.46
N SER A 21 3.08 -6.66 5.40
CA SER A 21 4.46 -7.16 5.53
C SER A 21 5.51 -6.05 5.68
N SER A 22 5.27 -4.88 5.10
CA SER A 22 6.31 -3.84 4.95
C SER A 22 5.98 -2.51 5.66
N TRP A 23 4.71 -2.26 5.95
CA TRP A 23 4.26 -0.96 6.44
C TRP A 23 3.78 -0.97 7.88
N ASP A 24 2.95 -1.94 8.28
CA ASP A 24 2.18 -2.00 9.56
C ASP A 24 2.76 -1.13 10.68
N PRO A 25 2.43 0.19 10.68
CA PRO A 25 3.11 1.14 11.55
C PRO A 25 2.51 1.17 12.95
N ILE A 26 1.27 0.67 13.09
CA ILE A 26 0.56 0.53 14.37
C ILE A 26 0.92 -0.81 15.04
N GLY A 27 1.35 -1.81 14.26
CA GLY A 27 1.64 -3.14 14.75
C GLY A 27 0.37 -3.90 15.13
N LEU A 28 -0.68 -3.76 14.33
CA LEU A 28 -1.96 -4.44 14.57
C LEU A 28 -1.84 -5.95 14.31
N LEU A 29 -0.97 -6.35 13.39
CA LEU A 29 -0.77 -7.74 13.05
C LEU A 29 0.17 -8.40 14.06
N SER A 30 -0.30 -9.45 14.72
CA SER A 30 0.56 -10.23 15.61
C SER A 30 1.64 -10.97 14.82
N ALA A 31 2.84 -11.08 15.41
CA ALA A 31 3.98 -11.73 14.79
C ALA A 31 3.62 -13.16 14.35
N GLY A 32 3.71 -13.43 13.04
CA GLY A 32 3.42 -14.74 12.45
C GLY A 32 1.96 -14.98 12.06
N THR A 33 1.07 -14.01 12.28
CA THR A 33 -0.32 -14.07 11.79
C THR A 33 -0.46 -13.38 10.44
N ARG A 34 -1.51 -13.71 9.69
CA ARG A 34 -1.88 -13.06 8.43
C ARG A 34 -3.13 -12.20 8.59
N TRP A 35 -3.23 -11.18 7.75
CA TRP A 35 -4.39 -10.28 7.71
C TRP A 35 -5.70 -10.99 7.31
N ASP A 36 -5.61 -12.14 6.64
CA ASP A 36 -6.76 -12.93 6.18
C ASP A 36 -7.25 -13.98 7.20
N GLU A 37 -6.61 -14.07 8.37
CA GLU A 37 -7.06 -14.90 9.49
C GLU A 37 -8.30 -14.31 10.18
N ASP A 38 -9.18 -15.16 10.71
CA ASP A 38 -10.52 -14.74 11.18
C ASP A 38 -10.45 -13.68 12.30
N ASP A 39 -9.47 -13.78 13.18
CA ASP A 39 -9.23 -12.82 14.27
C ASP A 39 -8.79 -11.43 13.76
N ASN A 40 -8.14 -11.37 12.59
CA ASN A 40 -7.59 -10.16 11.99
C ASN A 40 -8.51 -9.53 10.93
N ARG A 41 -9.58 -10.23 10.52
CA ARG A 41 -10.51 -9.76 9.48
C ARG A 41 -11.20 -8.43 9.80
N SER A 42 -11.33 -8.09 11.08
CA SER A 42 -11.99 -6.86 11.54
C SER A 42 -11.22 -5.58 11.18
N PHE A 43 -9.91 -5.69 10.98
CA PHE A 43 -9.03 -4.56 10.63
C PHE A 43 -8.22 -4.82 9.35
N ALA A 44 -8.51 -5.90 8.62
CA ALA A 44 -7.77 -6.30 7.42
C ALA A 44 -7.72 -5.24 6.31
N ASP A 45 -8.69 -4.32 6.29
CA ASP A 45 -8.86 -3.23 5.33
C ASP A 45 -8.37 -1.86 5.84
N GLU A 46 -7.87 -1.77 7.07
CA GLU A 46 -7.46 -0.51 7.72
C GLU A 46 -6.48 0.30 6.86
N TYR A 47 -5.56 -0.38 6.18
CA TYR A 47 -4.52 0.25 5.35
C TYR A 47 -4.88 0.37 3.87
N ASP A 48 -6.00 -0.19 3.42
CA ASP A 48 -6.33 -0.29 2.00
C ASP A 48 -6.36 1.08 1.31
N SER A 49 -7.01 2.06 1.93
CA SER A 49 -7.21 3.38 1.33
C SER A 49 -5.88 4.09 1.05
N TYR A 50 -4.93 4.05 1.99
CA TYR A 50 -3.62 4.66 1.84
C TYR A 50 -2.76 3.93 0.81
N LEU A 51 -2.78 2.60 0.84
CA LEU A 51 -2.01 1.77 -0.10
C LEU A 51 -2.55 1.90 -1.53
N ILE A 52 -3.87 1.99 -1.71
CA ILE A 52 -4.51 2.21 -3.00
C ILE A 52 -4.08 3.56 -3.57
N GLU A 53 -4.06 4.61 -2.74
CA GLU A 53 -3.63 5.94 -3.17
C GLU A 53 -2.12 5.96 -3.48
N ALA A 54 -1.28 5.31 -2.68
CA ALA A 54 0.16 5.18 -2.94
C ALA A 54 0.41 4.48 -4.29
N ALA A 55 -0.20 3.31 -4.52
CA ALA A 55 -0.10 2.59 -5.78
C ALA A 55 -0.67 3.42 -6.95
N GLY A 56 -1.78 4.11 -6.73
CA GLY A 56 -2.40 5.01 -7.69
C GLY A 56 -1.47 6.16 -8.11
N ARG A 57 -0.77 6.78 -7.15
CA ARG A 57 0.23 7.84 -7.40
C ARG A 57 1.40 7.32 -8.23
N LEU A 58 1.98 6.19 -7.85
CA LEU A 58 3.09 5.57 -8.60
C LEU A 58 2.69 5.28 -10.05
N ARG A 59 1.48 4.76 -10.26
CA ARG A 59 0.95 4.49 -11.61
C ARG A 59 0.67 5.76 -12.42
N ARG A 60 0.27 6.86 -11.77
CA ARG A 60 0.10 8.17 -12.41
C ARG A 60 1.42 8.87 -12.73
N GLY A 61 2.56 8.27 -12.36
CA GLY A 61 3.89 8.81 -12.63
C GLY A 61 4.45 9.70 -11.52
N ALA A 62 3.90 9.64 -10.31
CA ALA A 62 4.53 10.27 -9.15
C ALA A 62 5.92 9.65 -8.91
N SER A 63 6.84 10.44 -8.35
CA SER A 63 8.15 9.93 -7.98
C SER A 63 8.06 9.03 -6.75
N ASP A 64 9.02 8.12 -6.62
CA ASP A 64 9.10 7.24 -5.43
C ASP A 64 9.25 8.07 -4.15
N ALA A 65 9.97 9.20 -4.21
CA ALA A 65 10.13 10.13 -3.10
C ALA A 65 8.78 10.76 -2.67
N ASP A 66 7.96 11.21 -3.63
CA ASP A 66 6.64 11.80 -3.31
C ASP A 66 5.71 10.81 -2.61
N VAL A 67 5.81 9.53 -2.99
CA VAL A 67 4.98 8.46 -2.41
C VAL A 67 5.51 8.02 -1.04
N VAL A 68 6.84 8.02 -0.85
CA VAL A 68 7.46 7.81 0.46
C VAL A 68 7.02 8.92 1.43
N ASP A 69 7.14 10.18 1.02
CA ASP A 69 6.77 11.31 1.87
C ASP A 69 5.25 11.32 2.17
N PHE A 70 4.42 10.88 1.21
CA PHE A 70 2.99 10.63 1.45
C PHE A 70 2.75 9.59 2.55
N LEU A 71 3.37 8.40 2.46
CA LEU A 71 3.19 7.36 3.49
C LEU A 71 3.70 7.83 4.86
N MET A 72 4.82 8.55 4.91
CA MET A 72 5.33 9.15 6.14
C MET A 72 4.33 10.15 6.74
N SER A 73 3.68 10.99 5.92
CA SER A 73 2.65 11.93 6.39
C SER A 73 1.42 11.20 6.95
N ILE A 74 1.04 10.05 6.38
CA ILE A 74 -0.05 9.25 6.92
C ILE A 74 0.31 8.71 8.30
N GLU A 75 1.51 8.14 8.47
CA GLU A 75 1.98 7.65 9.77
C GLU A 75 2.04 8.77 10.82
N ALA A 76 2.64 9.91 10.48
CA ALA A 76 2.86 11.00 11.41
C ALA A 76 1.57 11.76 11.76
N ASP A 77 0.83 12.19 10.74
CA ASP A 77 -0.28 13.14 10.89
C ASP A 77 -1.63 12.44 11.02
N HIS A 78 -1.89 11.43 10.19
CA HIS A 78 -3.19 10.77 10.15
C HIS A 78 -3.35 9.71 11.24
N MET A 79 -2.31 8.90 11.45
CA MET A 79 -2.28 7.89 12.51
C MET A 79 -1.78 8.47 13.85
N GLY A 80 -1.25 9.70 13.85
CA GLY A 80 -0.81 10.39 15.06
C GLY A 80 0.41 9.77 15.73
N LEU A 81 1.23 9.00 15.00
CA LEU A 81 2.41 8.33 15.54
C LEU A 81 3.61 9.28 15.66
N GLY A 82 3.53 10.48 15.06
CA GLY A 82 4.63 11.42 14.97
C GLY A 82 5.77 10.92 14.06
N GLU A 83 6.91 11.61 14.11
CA GLU A 83 8.09 11.23 13.32
C GLU A 83 8.77 10.00 13.93
N GLN A 84 8.51 8.83 13.33
CA GLN A 84 9.20 7.59 13.68
C GLN A 84 10.51 7.46 12.88
N PRO A 85 11.64 7.09 13.52
CA PRO A 85 12.95 7.03 12.85
C PRO A 85 13.00 5.99 11.72
N ASP A 86 12.14 4.99 11.75
CA ASP A 86 12.04 3.91 10.77
C ASP A 86 10.88 4.08 9.77
N ALA A 87 10.01 5.10 9.93
CA ALA A 87 8.90 5.39 9.01
C ALA A 87 9.37 5.51 7.56
N ARG A 88 10.49 6.21 7.34
CA ARG A 88 11.05 6.37 5.99
C ARG A 88 11.48 5.04 5.38
N ALA A 89 12.08 4.15 6.17
CA ALA A 89 12.53 2.84 5.70
C ALA A 89 11.35 1.92 5.38
N ARG A 90 10.29 1.94 6.20
CA ARG A 90 9.03 1.23 5.92
C ARG A 90 8.36 1.75 4.65
N ALA A 91 8.18 3.06 4.53
CA ALA A 91 7.60 3.69 3.36
C ALA A 91 8.39 3.37 2.06
N GLN A 92 9.72 3.39 2.12
CA GLN A 92 10.57 2.98 1.00
C GLN A 92 10.38 1.51 0.62
N SER A 93 10.25 0.63 1.62
CA SER A 93 10.01 -0.81 1.41
C SER A 93 8.66 -1.06 0.71
N VAL A 94 7.62 -0.32 1.11
CA VAL A 94 6.30 -0.37 0.46
C VAL A 94 6.39 0.07 -1.01
N VAL A 95 7.03 1.20 -1.28
CA VAL A 95 7.18 1.70 -2.65
C VAL A 95 7.97 0.73 -3.52
N ALA A 96 9.08 0.19 -3.00
CA ALA A 96 9.88 -0.81 -3.70
C ALA A 96 9.07 -2.09 -3.99
N ALA A 97 8.28 -2.56 -3.03
CA ALA A 97 7.44 -3.75 -3.20
C ALA A 97 6.32 -3.51 -4.23
N ILE A 98 5.65 -2.35 -4.21
CA ILE A 98 4.64 -1.98 -5.21
C ILE A 98 5.24 -1.92 -6.61
N ARG A 99 6.46 -1.36 -6.74
CA ARG A 99 7.19 -1.26 -8.02
C ARG A 99 7.60 -2.63 -8.56
N ALA A 100 8.03 -3.53 -7.68
CA ALA A 100 8.52 -4.87 -8.04
C ALA A 100 7.37 -5.87 -8.32
N ASP A 101 6.13 -5.54 -7.96
CA ASP A 101 4.99 -6.44 -8.12
C ASP A 101 4.31 -6.28 -9.48
N ASP A 102 4.80 -7.04 -10.47
CA ASP A 102 4.22 -7.10 -11.83
C ASP A 102 2.77 -7.61 -11.87
N GLN A 103 2.30 -8.27 -10.81
CA GLN A 103 0.95 -8.82 -10.71
C GLN A 103 -0.02 -7.93 -9.93
N LEU A 104 0.43 -6.78 -9.45
CA LEU A 104 -0.41 -5.85 -8.70
C LEU A 104 -1.53 -5.26 -9.56
N TRP A 105 -1.25 -5.02 -10.84
CA TRP A 105 -2.20 -4.46 -11.79
C TRP A 105 -2.78 -5.57 -12.67
N THR A 106 -4.10 -5.70 -12.65
CA THR A 106 -4.84 -6.60 -13.53
C THR A 106 -5.48 -5.79 -14.65
N TYR A 107 -5.36 -6.27 -15.88
CA TYR A 107 -5.96 -5.65 -17.05
C TYR A 107 -7.15 -6.52 -17.43
N PRO A 108 -8.37 -5.95 -17.58
CA PRO A 108 -9.47 -6.75 -18.10
C PRO A 108 -9.11 -7.21 -19.51
N ASP A 109 -9.37 -8.49 -19.79
CA ASP A 109 -9.25 -9.04 -21.13
C ASP A 109 -10.10 -8.23 -22.11
N LYS A 110 -9.54 -7.99 -23.31
CA LYS A 110 -10.17 -7.18 -24.36
C LYS A 110 -11.48 -7.79 -24.87
#